data_AF-A0A967CW80-F1
#
_entry.id   AF-A0A967CW80-F1
#
_cell.length_a   1.000
_cell.length_b   1.000
_cell.length_c   1.000
_cell.angle_alpha   90.00
_cell.angle_beta   90.00
_cell.angle_gamma   90.00
#
_symmetry.space_group_name_H-M   'P 1'
#
loop_
_entity.id
_entity.type
_entity.pdbx_description
1 polymer ?
#
loop_
_entity_poly.entity_id
_entity_poly.type
_entity_poly.pdbx_seq_one_letter_code
_entity_poly.pdbx_strand_id
1 'polypeptide(L)'
;MRLNNPHMEPARPVRLSFDGREIEVLPGETIAAALAAAGVTAVRAARSGAPRGPFCGMGVCFDCLVTVDGRPSQRACLTKVAAGMDVRSAPAATAAPPEQMPADEQSCDVLVVGAGPAGLSAARRLALAGLDVIVADERLHPGGQYFKPLAPSHAADISALDRQFRDGAILREATLGAGARILNETTVWAAFSPNEVAALVAGRATIFRPRRLVLATGAYEQAWPVPGWTLPGVMTVGGLQTLARSYRVAPGNRIVIAGNGPLCFQTARELIDGGANVVAVIEAAKRPGLAQGRDVLAAAMAEPAMMWDGARMLRALGDRVRWGERVTRLLGQNSGGDERVRAVETNGGTIDADIVALGYGFASSSELARALGCV
;
A
#
# COMPACT_ATOMS: atom_id res chain seq x y z
N MET A 1 -4.76 16.53 -1.92
CA MET A 1 -4.88 16.91 -3.34
C MET A 1 -4.86 15.69 -4.25
N ARG A 2 -5.43 15.80 -5.45
CA ARG A 2 -5.31 14.79 -6.50
C ARG A 2 -4.04 15.05 -7.32
N LEU A 3 -3.36 13.97 -7.73
CA LEU A 3 -2.16 14.01 -8.56
C LEU A 3 -2.53 13.98 -10.03
N ASN A 4 -1.83 14.76 -10.84
CA ASN A 4 -2.08 14.84 -12.27
C ASN A 4 -1.28 13.76 -13.02
N ASN A 5 -1.81 13.28 -14.14
CA ASN A 5 -1.09 12.52 -15.16
C ASN A 5 -1.87 12.64 -16.48
N PRO A 6 -1.23 13.06 -17.59
CA PRO A 6 -1.92 13.29 -18.87
C PRO A 6 -2.51 12.03 -19.50
N HIS A 7 -2.13 10.84 -19.02
CA HIS A 7 -2.60 9.54 -19.52
C HIS A 7 -3.57 8.85 -18.55
N MET A 8 -4.04 9.55 -17.51
CA MET A 8 -5.00 9.02 -16.55
C MET A 8 -6.17 9.99 -16.37
N GLU A 9 -7.39 9.49 -16.52
CA GLU A 9 -8.61 10.27 -16.32
C GLU A 9 -9.38 9.77 -15.09
N PRO A 10 -9.76 10.66 -14.16
CA PRO A 10 -10.55 10.27 -13.00
C PRO A 10 -11.99 9.94 -13.41
N ALA A 11 -12.60 8.98 -12.70
CA ALA A 11 -14.02 8.69 -12.83
C ALA A 11 -14.89 9.87 -12.40
N ARG A 12 -16.18 9.85 -12.79
CA ARG A 12 -17.13 10.87 -12.32
C ARG A 12 -17.28 10.79 -10.80
N PRO A 13 -17.14 11.92 -10.07
CA PRO A 13 -17.24 11.89 -8.62
C PRO A 13 -18.63 11.49 -8.12
N VAL A 14 -18.65 10.86 -6.95
CA VAL A 14 -19.83 10.54 -6.13
C VAL A 14 -19.67 11.16 -4.74
N ARG A 15 -20.69 11.03 -3.88
CA ARG A 15 -20.63 11.52 -2.51
C ARG A 15 -20.69 10.38 -1.49
N LEU A 16 -19.97 10.56 -0.39
CA LEU A 16 -20.13 9.81 0.86
C LEU A 16 -20.27 10.77 2.04
N SER A 17 -20.81 10.29 3.16
CA SER A 17 -20.81 11.00 4.44
C SER A 17 -19.58 10.57 5.25
N PHE A 18 -18.84 11.52 5.80
CA PHE A 18 -17.84 11.27 6.83
C PHE A 18 -18.15 12.11 8.06
N ASP A 19 -18.49 11.47 9.19
CA ASP A 19 -18.93 12.15 10.42
C ASP A 19 -20.06 13.17 10.18
N GLY A 20 -21.01 12.81 9.30
CA GLY A 20 -22.14 13.65 8.93
C GLY A 20 -21.83 14.76 7.91
N ARG A 21 -20.57 14.92 7.49
CA ARG A 21 -20.18 15.84 6.43
C ARG A 21 -20.12 15.13 5.08
N GLU A 22 -20.78 15.70 4.08
CA GLU A 22 -20.62 15.21 2.71
C GLU A 22 -19.23 15.52 2.14
N ILE A 23 -18.63 14.52 1.50
CA ILE A 23 -17.34 14.61 0.82
C ILE A 23 -17.49 14.08 -0.61
N GLU A 24 -16.94 14.81 -1.57
CA GLU A 24 -16.82 14.37 -2.95
C GLU A 24 -15.62 13.42 -3.13
N VAL A 25 -15.88 12.28 -3.74
CA VAL A 25 -14.98 11.12 -3.78
C VAL A 25 -15.07 10.41 -5.13
N LEU A 26 -14.05 9.64 -5.48
CA LEU A 26 -14.05 8.86 -6.72
C LEU A 26 -14.52 7.42 -6.45
N PRO A 27 -15.50 6.87 -7.19
CA PRO A 27 -15.92 5.50 -6.99
C PRO A 27 -14.77 4.51 -7.24
N GLY A 28 -14.68 3.43 -6.46
CA GLY A 28 -13.64 2.41 -6.61
C GLY A 28 -12.29 2.73 -5.96
N GLU A 29 -12.09 3.95 -5.44
CA GLU A 29 -10.97 4.22 -4.54
C GLU A 29 -11.25 3.68 -3.13
N THR A 30 -10.23 3.68 -2.27
CA THR A 30 -10.43 3.29 -0.86
C THR A 30 -10.88 4.47 -0.02
N ILE A 31 -11.59 4.21 1.08
CA ILE A 31 -12.01 5.25 2.03
C ILE A 31 -10.80 6.08 2.48
N ALA A 32 -9.66 5.44 2.77
CA ALA A 32 -8.44 6.15 3.16
C ALA A 32 -7.93 7.11 2.07
N ALA A 33 -7.99 6.71 0.79
CA ALA A 33 -7.59 7.57 -0.32
C ALA A 33 -8.56 8.74 -0.52
N ALA A 34 -9.86 8.48 -0.40
CA ALA A 34 -10.91 9.49 -0.48
C ALA A 34 -10.78 10.56 0.61
N LEU A 35 -10.63 10.11 1.87
CA LEU A 35 -10.43 11.00 3.02
C LEU A 35 -9.11 11.79 2.90
N ALA A 36 -8.03 11.14 2.48
CA ALA A 36 -6.76 11.81 2.20
C ALA A 36 -6.87 12.88 1.10
N ALA A 37 -7.64 12.62 0.04
CA ALA A 37 -7.87 13.59 -1.03
C ALA A 37 -8.64 14.82 -0.52
N ALA A 38 -9.56 14.62 0.42
CA ALA A 38 -10.32 15.66 1.11
C ALA A 38 -9.54 16.36 2.24
N GLY A 39 -8.27 15.99 2.47
CA GLY A 39 -7.42 16.60 3.50
C GLY A 39 -7.68 16.08 4.93
N VAL A 40 -8.39 14.96 5.07
CA VAL A 40 -8.63 14.28 6.33
C VAL A 40 -7.48 13.31 6.60
N THR A 41 -6.68 13.60 7.63
CA THR A 41 -5.53 12.78 8.04
C THR A 41 -5.80 11.97 9.30
N ALA A 42 -6.74 12.41 10.14
CA ALA A 42 -7.22 11.68 11.32
C ALA A 42 -8.59 11.06 11.02
N VAL A 43 -8.71 9.75 11.22
CA VAL A 43 -9.93 8.98 10.89
C VAL A 43 -10.51 8.24 12.09
N ARG A 44 -9.78 8.18 13.21
CA ARG A 44 -10.26 7.61 14.48
C ARG A 44 -9.47 8.14 15.66
N ALA A 45 -9.93 7.84 16.87
CA ALA A 45 -9.15 7.98 18.10
C ALA A 45 -8.63 6.62 18.58
N ALA A 46 -7.41 6.61 19.16
CA ALA A 46 -6.90 5.50 19.94
C ALA A 46 -7.63 5.37 21.28
N ARG A 47 -7.42 4.27 22.01
CA ARG A 47 -7.97 4.10 23.37
C ARG A 47 -7.55 5.22 24.33
N SER A 48 -6.38 5.82 24.11
CA SER A 48 -5.87 6.96 24.87
C SER A 48 -6.52 8.31 24.48
N GLY A 49 -7.42 8.33 23.49
CA GLY A 49 -7.98 9.55 22.91
C GLY A 49 -7.11 10.19 21.81
N ALA A 50 -5.85 9.77 21.66
CA ALA A 50 -4.95 10.31 20.64
C ALA A 50 -5.47 10.04 19.22
N PRO A 51 -5.49 11.02 18.30
CA PRO A 51 -6.00 10.83 16.95
C PRO A 51 -5.08 9.93 16.13
N ARG A 52 -5.66 9.19 15.19
CA ARG A 52 -4.99 8.19 14.35
C ARG A 52 -5.44 8.28 12.90
N GLY A 53 -4.53 7.97 12.00
CA GLY A 53 -4.71 8.08 10.55
C GLY A 53 -4.29 6.83 9.80
N PRO A 54 -4.51 6.80 8.47
CA PRO A 54 -3.87 5.82 7.59
C PRO A 54 -2.35 5.83 7.72
N PHE A 55 -1.80 4.73 8.21
CA PHE A 55 -0.35 4.55 8.40
C PHE A 55 0.29 3.64 7.33
N CYS A 56 -0.03 2.34 7.31
CA CYS A 56 0.66 1.39 6.41
C CYS A 56 0.12 1.38 4.96
N GLY A 57 -1.14 1.78 4.72
CA GLY A 57 -1.79 1.63 3.41
C GLY A 57 -1.90 0.19 2.87
N MET A 58 -1.60 -0.82 3.70
CA MET A 58 -1.47 -2.22 3.29
C MET A 58 -2.46 -3.17 3.97
N GLY A 59 -3.30 -2.69 4.89
CA GLY A 59 -4.25 -3.53 5.63
C GLY A 59 -3.68 -4.23 6.87
N VAL A 60 -2.41 -4.01 7.20
CA VAL A 60 -1.68 -4.75 8.25
C VAL A 60 -1.71 -4.06 9.63
N CYS A 61 -1.66 -2.72 9.68
CA CYS A 61 -1.48 -2.00 10.96
C CYS A 61 -2.77 -1.70 11.74
N PHE A 62 -3.94 -1.79 11.09
CA PHE A 62 -5.25 -1.44 11.67
C PHE A 62 -5.37 -0.02 12.25
N ASP A 63 -4.48 0.92 11.88
CA ASP A 63 -4.54 2.29 12.42
C ASP A 63 -5.63 3.16 11.76
N CYS A 64 -6.20 2.68 10.64
CA CYS A 64 -7.23 3.35 9.85
C CYS A 64 -8.64 2.75 10.00
N LEU A 65 -8.95 2.15 11.15
CA LEU A 65 -10.26 1.58 11.38
C LEU A 65 -11.35 2.66 11.41
N VAL A 66 -12.43 2.41 10.69
CA VAL A 66 -13.64 3.26 10.63
C VAL A 66 -14.89 2.39 10.76
N THR A 67 -16.03 3.02 11.02
CA THR A 67 -17.35 2.38 10.89
C THR A 67 -17.93 2.73 9.53
N VAL A 68 -18.44 1.73 8.81
CA VAL A 68 -19.04 1.90 7.47
C VAL A 68 -20.44 1.30 7.49
N ASP A 69 -21.45 2.12 7.27
CA ASP A 69 -22.87 1.71 7.24
C ASP A 69 -23.25 0.88 8.49
N GLY A 70 -22.81 1.36 9.66
CA GLY A 70 -23.01 0.69 10.95
C GLY A 70 -22.11 -0.52 11.23
N ARG A 71 -21.29 -0.97 10.26
CA ARG A 71 -20.33 -2.06 10.46
C ARG A 71 -19.02 -1.51 11.02
N PRO A 72 -18.62 -1.85 12.25
CA PRO A 72 -17.41 -1.32 12.86
C PRO A 72 -16.15 -1.99 12.31
N SER A 73 -14.98 -1.44 12.68
CA SER A 73 -13.68 -2.06 12.47
C SER A 73 -13.35 -2.38 11.01
N GLN A 74 -13.82 -1.53 10.08
CA GLN A 74 -13.49 -1.63 8.68
C GLN A 74 -12.16 -0.93 8.39
N ARG A 75 -11.26 -1.60 7.65
CA ARG A 75 -9.95 -1.04 7.30
C ARG A 75 -10.13 -0.04 6.17
N ALA A 76 -10.11 1.27 6.46
CA ALA A 76 -10.32 2.31 5.45
C ALA A 76 -9.36 2.21 4.25
N CYS A 77 -8.15 1.67 4.45
CA CYS A 77 -7.18 1.46 3.37
C CYS A 77 -7.49 0.29 2.40
N LEU A 78 -8.44 -0.58 2.75
CA LEU A 78 -8.87 -1.69 1.89
C LEU A 78 -10.33 -1.53 1.44
N THR A 79 -11.19 -0.99 2.29
CA THR A 79 -12.62 -0.78 2.00
C THR A 79 -12.81 0.25 0.90
N LYS A 80 -13.61 -0.11 -0.11
CA LYS A 80 -13.90 0.73 -1.27
C LYS A 80 -15.03 1.71 -1.00
N VAL A 81 -14.91 2.87 -1.62
CA VAL A 81 -15.96 3.87 -1.66
C VAL A 81 -17.08 3.41 -2.59
N ALA A 82 -18.31 3.53 -2.08
CA ALA A 82 -19.55 3.45 -2.85
C ALA A 82 -20.37 4.72 -2.62
N ALA A 83 -21.23 5.07 -3.57
CA ALA A 83 -22.09 6.24 -3.47
C ALA A 83 -23.07 6.10 -2.27
N GLY A 84 -23.21 7.17 -1.49
CA GLY A 84 -24.15 7.23 -0.36
C GLY A 84 -23.69 6.51 0.91
N MET A 85 -22.45 5.99 0.94
CA MET A 85 -21.88 5.34 2.12
C MET A 85 -21.80 6.29 3.32
N ASP A 86 -22.17 5.82 4.52
CA ASP A 86 -21.98 6.55 5.79
C ASP A 86 -20.74 6.03 6.51
N VAL A 87 -19.69 6.85 6.53
CA VAL A 87 -18.42 6.56 7.19
C VAL A 87 -18.33 7.37 8.46
N ARG A 88 -17.97 6.74 9.58
CA ARG A 88 -17.78 7.44 10.86
C ARG A 88 -16.42 7.16 11.46
N SER A 89 -15.82 8.21 12.00
CA SER A 89 -14.75 8.08 12.97
C SER A 89 -15.34 7.49 14.24
N ALA A 90 -14.79 6.36 14.68
CA ALA A 90 -15.21 5.72 15.91
C ALA A 90 -14.06 4.87 16.43
N PRO A 91 -13.97 4.65 17.75
CA PRO A 91 -13.14 3.58 18.26
C PRO A 91 -13.57 2.25 17.63
N ALA A 92 -12.63 1.31 17.50
CA ALA A 92 -12.97 -0.05 17.11
C ALA A 92 -14.02 -0.60 18.07
N ALA A 93 -15.26 -0.72 17.60
CA ALA A 93 -16.33 -1.34 18.36
C ALA A 93 -16.32 -2.85 18.09
N THR A 94 -16.71 -3.61 19.11
CA THR A 94 -16.90 -5.05 18.99
C THR A 94 -18.13 -5.28 18.12
N ALA A 95 -17.94 -5.93 16.98
CA ALA A 95 -19.08 -6.41 16.19
C ALA A 95 -19.82 -7.49 16.97
N ALA A 96 -21.13 -7.61 16.75
CA ALA A 96 -21.86 -8.79 17.17
C ALA A 96 -21.21 -10.04 16.55
N PRO A 97 -21.24 -11.21 17.22
CA PRO A 97 -20.78 -12.45 16.62
C PRO A 97 -21.47 -12.65 15.27
N PRO A 98 -20.72 -12.93 14.20
CA PRO A 98 -21.35 -13.19 12.90
C PRO A 98 -22.26 -14.40 13.01
N GLU A 99 -23.33 -14.40 12.23
CA GLU A 99 -24.15 -15.58 12.03
C GLU A 99 -23.28 -16.71 11.48
N GLN A 100 -23.39 -17.90 12.05
CA GLN A 100 -22.64 -19.07 11.57
C GLN A 100 -23.21 -19.49 10.22
N MET A 101 -22.44 -19.26 9.16
CA MET A 101 -22.77 -19.73 7.82
C MET A 101 -21.91 -20.94 7.47
N PRO A 102 -22.47 -21.97 6.80
CA PRO A 102 -21.65 -23.05 6.27
C PRO A 102 -20.63 -22.49 5.28
N ALA A 103 -19.40 -23.01 5.33
CA ALA A 103 -18.35 -22.59 4.42
C ALA A 103 -18.51 -23.29 3.05
N ASP A 104 -18.27 -22.55 1.98
CA ASP A 104 -18.15 -23.13 0.64
C ASP A 104 -16.86 -23.96 0.56
N GLU A 105 -16.83 -25.02 -0.25
CA GLU A 105 -15.60 -25.77 -0.53
C GLU A 105 -15.17 -25.61 -1.99
N GLN A 106 -13.86 -25.46 -2.22
CA GLN A 106 -13.27 -25.41 -3.56
C GLN A 106 -12.00 -26.24 -3.64
N SER A 107 -11.92 -27.15 -4.61
CA SER A 107 -10.71 -27.91 -4.93
C SER A 107 -9.94 -27.29 -6.10
N CYS A 108 -8.62 -27.47 -6.10
CA CYS A 108 -7.74 -27.18 -7.23
C CYS A 108 -6.46 -28.01 -7.14
N ASP A 109 -5.65 -28.03 -8.20
CA ASP A 109 -4.33 -28.65 -8.13
C ASP A 109 -3.37 -27.78 -7.30
N VAL A 110 -3.38 -26.46 -7.55
CA VAL A 110 -2.52 -25.52 -6.84
C VAL A 110 -3.30 -24.29 -6.39
N LEU A 111 -3.19 -23.97 -5.10
CA LEU A 111 -3.58 -22.66 -4.58
C LEU A 111 -2.33 -21.79 -4.43
N VAL A 112 -2.34 -20.62 -5.05
CA VAL A 112 -1.31 -19.59 -4.88
C VAL A 112 -1.89 -18.48 -4.01
N VAL A 113 -1.29 -18.21 -2.86
CA VAL A 113 -1.72 -17.14 -1.96
C VAL A 113 -0.89 -15.88 -2.21
N GLY A 114 -1.51 -14.87 -2.80
CA GLY A 114 -0.91 -13.60 -3.18
C GLY A 114 -0.76 -13.46 -4.70
N ALA A 115 -1.31 -12.40 -5.27
CA ALA A 115 -1.25 -12.03 -6.68
C ALA A 115 -0.22 -10.93 -6.95
N GLY A 116 0.89 -10.92 -6.20
CA GLY A 116 2.08 -10.11 -6.53
C GLY A 116 2.88 -10.70 -7.70
N PRO A 117 4.04 -10.10 -8.06
CA PRO A 117 4.88 -10.60 -9.15
C PRO A 117 5.27 -12.07 -9.00
N ALA A 118 5.63 -12.50 -7.77
CA ALA A 118 5.99 -13.89 -7.48
C ALA A 118 4.82 -14.85 -7.71
N GLY A 119 3.65 -14.53 -7.14
CA GLY A 119 2.46 -15.38 -7.25
C GLY A 119 1.91 -15.47 -8.66
N LEU A 120 1.82 -14.35 -9.38
CA LEU A 120 1.37 -14.35 -10.78
C LEU A 120 2.34 -15.12 -11.69
N SER A 121 3.65 -14.95 -11.49
CA SER A 121 4.65 -15.69 -12.27
C SER A 121 4.59 -17.20 -12.02
N ALA A 122 4.43 -17.61 -10.75
CA ALA A 122 4.24 -19.02 -10.38
C ALA A 122 2.95 -19.58 -10.99
N ALA A 123 1.83 -18.86 -10.80
CA ALA A 123 0.52 -19.26 -11.30
C ALA A 123 0.51 -19.43 -12.83
N ARG A 124 1.09 -18.48 -13.56
CA ARG A 124 1.24 -18.56 -15.01
C ARG A 124 1.99 -19.82 -15.43
N ARG A 125 3.13 -20.12 -14.78
CA ARG A 125 3.96 -21.27 -15.16
C ARG A 125 3.25 -22.60 -14.90
N LEU A 126 2.52 -22.69 -13.78
CA LEU A 126 1.74 -23.85 -13.37
C LEU A 126 0.53 -24.08 -14.27
N ALA A 127 -0.19 -23.01 -14.63
CA ALA A 127 -1.33 -23.09 -15.54
C ALA A 127 -0.90 -23.51 -16.96
N LEU A 128 0.23 -22.98 -17.47
CA LEU A 128 0.84 -23.45 -18.72
C LEU A 128 1.29 -24.92 -18.68
N ALA A 129 1.44 -25.50 -17.49
CA ALA A 129 1.71 -26.93 -17.33
C ALA A 129 0.43 -27.79 -17.28
N GLY A 130 -0.75 -27.18 -17.46
CA GLY A 130 -2.05 -27.87 -17.50
C GLY A 130 -2.67 -28.12 -16.13
N LEU A 131 -2.19 -27.47 -15.07
CA LEU A 131 -2.74 -27.61 -13.72
C LEU A 131 -3.94 -26.65 -13.50
N ASP A 132 -4.94 -27.07 -12.72
CA ASP A 132 -5.98 -26.15 -12.22
C ASP A 132 -5.39 -25.27 -11.10
N VAL A 133 -5.16 -24.00 -11.44
CA VAL A 133 -4.52 -23.03 -10.54
C VAL A 133 -5.52 -21.97 -10.13
N ILE A 134 -5.67 -21.80 -8.81
CA ILE A 134 -6.36 -20.67 -8.20
C ILE A 134 -5.32 -19.74 -7.57
N VAL A 135 -5.42 -18.44 -7.85
CA VAL A 135 -4.67 -17.38 -7.17
C VAL A 135 -5.64 -16.61 -6.28
N ALA A 136 -5.38 -16.56 -4.98
CA ALA A 136 -6.18 -15.80 -4.02
C ALA A 136 -5.42 -14.54 -3.58
N ASP A 137 -6.03 -13.36 -3.68
CA ASP A 137 -5.44 -12.10 -3.22
C ASP A 137 -6.49 -11.22 -2.54
N GLU A 138 -6.11 -10.58 -1.43
CA GLU A 138 -7.04 -9.74 -0.66
C GLU A 138 -7.37 -8.39 -1.34
N ARG A 139 -6.62 -8.01 -2.39
CA ARG A 139 -6.82 -6.75 -3.10
C ARG A 139 -7.75 -6.92 -4.28
N LEU A 140 -8.25 -5.78 -4.75
CA LEU A 140 -9.17 -5.69 -5.88
C LEU A 140 -8.52 -6.06 -7.21
N HIS A 141 -7.24 -5.76 -7.37
CA HIS A 141 -6.51 -6.00 -8.62
C HIS A 141 -5.21 -6.74 -8.34
N PRO A 142 -4.89 -7.74 -9.18
CA PRO A 142 -3.61 -8.44 -9.09
C PRO A 142 -2.47 -7.51 -9.52
N GLY A 143 -1.31 -7.71 -8.90
CA GLY A 143 -0.09 -6.95 -9.14
C GLY A 143 0.70 -6.64 -7.85
N GLY A 144 0.07 -6.81 -6.69
CA GLY A 144 0.71 -6.68 -5.37
C GLY A 144 1.28 -5.28 -5.07
N GLN A 145 2.26 -5.22 -4.16
CA GLN A 145 2.89 -3.95 -3.74
C GLN A 145 3.90 -3.39 -4.73
N TYR A 146 4.32 -4.19 -5.71
CA TYR A 146 5.30 -3.75 -6.69
C TYR A 146 4.62 -3.03 -7.85
N PHE A 147 3.73 -3.71 -8.58
CA PHE A 147 3.08 -3.09 -9.73
C PHE A 147 2.07 -2.00 -9.34
N LYS A 148 1.49 -2.09 -8.14
CA LYS A 148 0.49 -1.15 -7.59
C LYS A 148 -0.54 -0.73 -8.65
N PRO A 149 -1.36 -1.68 -9.14
CA PRO A 149 -2.31 -1.41 -10.21
C PRO A 149 -3.18 -0.19 -9.91
N LEU A 150 -3.53 0.54 -10.96
CA LEU A 150 -4.41 1.69 -10.87
C LEU A 150 -5.79 1.24 -10.35
N ALA A 151 -6.40 2.05 -9.49
CA ALA A 151 -7.73 1.77 -8.99
C ALA A 151 -8.80 2.05 -10.07
N PRO A 152 -9.99 1.42 -10.00
CA PRO A 152 -11.07 1.68 -10.95
C PRO A 152 -11.59 3.13 -10.92
N SER A 153 -11.16 3.92 -9.93
CA SER A 153 -11.41 5.34 -9.86
C SER A 153 -10.74 6.14 -10.98
N HIS A 154 -9.88 5.50 -11.79
CA HIS A 154 -9.22 6.13 -12.93
C HIS A 154 -9.21 5.19 -14.15
N ALA A 155 -9.47 5.77 -15.33
CA ALA A 155 -9.19 5.15 -16.62
C ALA A 155 -7.80 5.57 -17.08
N ALA A 156 -7.08 4.70 -17.79
CA ALA A 156 -5.76 5.03 -18.34
C ALA A 156 -5.44 4.22 -19.59
N ASP A 157 -4.73 4.82 -20.53
CA ASP A 157 -4.01 4.09 -21.57
C ASP A 157 -2.75 3.48 -20.95
N ILE A 158 -2.83 2.19 -20.62
CA ILE A 158 -1.74 1.46 -19.99
C ILE A 158 -0.44 1.51 -20.81
N SER A 159 -0.54 1.57 -22.15
CA SER A 159 0.65 1.60 -23.02
C SER A 159 1.46 2.90 -22.87
N ALA A 160 0.79 3.99 -22.50
CA ALA A 160 1.40 5.29 -22.25
C ALA A 160 1.88 5.48 -20.79
N LEU A 161 1.58 4.54 -19.88
CA LEU A 161 2.04 4.58 -18.49
C LEU A 161 3.49 4.11 -18.36
N ASP A 162 4.08 4.30 -17.18
CA ASP A 162 5.45 3.85 -16.90
C ASP A 162 5.62 2.33 -17.06
N ARG A 163 6.88 1.90 -17.18
CA ARG A 163 7.25 0.49 -17.36
C ARG A 163 6.64 -0.41 -16.30
N GLN A 164 6.59 0.01 -15.04
CA GLN A 164 6.11 -0.83 -13.95
C GLN A 164 4.59 -1.09 -14.07
N PHE A 165 3.80 -0.09 -14.47
CA PHE A 165 2.38 -0.32 -14.79
C PHE A 165 2.20 -1.30 -15.96
N ARG A 166 2.99 -1.14 -17.03
CA ARG A 166 2.92 -2.02 -18.22
C ARG A 166 3.30 -3.45 -17.90
N ASP A 167 4.43 -3.65 -17.21
CA ASP A 167 4.92 -4.97 -16.84
C ASP A 167 3.90 -5.72 -15.97
N GLY A 168 3.23 -5.01 -15.06
CA GLY A 168 2.16 -5.57 -14.23
C GLY A 168 0.93 -5.98 -15.03
N ALA A 169 0.48 -5.14 -15.97
CA ALA A 169 -0.64 -5.47 -16.86
C ALA A 169 -0.31 -6.67 -17.75
N ILE A 170 0.88 -6.69 -18.36
CA ILE A 170 1.36 -7.80 -19.20
C ILE A 170 1.37 -9.11 -18.40
N LEU A 171 1.94 -9.10 -17.19
CA LEU A 171 2.00 -10.31 -16.36
C LEU A 171 0.60 -10.81 -15.98
N ARG A 172 -0.31 -9.90 -15.63
CA ARG A 172 -1.71 -10.24 -15.33
C ARG A 172 -2.39 -10.91 -16.52
N GLU A 173 -2.38 -10.27 -17.69
CA GLU A 173 -3.03 -10.80 -18.89
C GLU A 173 -2.40 -12.14 -19.31
N ALA A 174 -1.07 -12.25 -19.23
CA ALA A 174 -0.37 -13.49 -19.54
C ALA A 174 -0.66 -14.62 -18.54
N THR A 175 -1.04 -14.30 -17.30
CA THR A 175 -1.46 -15.28 -16.28
C THR A 175 -2.88 -15.76 -16.52
N LEU A 176 -3.81 -14.85 -16.84
CA LEU A 176 -5.18 -15.19 -17.20
C LEU A 176 -5.24 -15.98 -18.51
N GLY A 177 -4.50 -15.55 -19.53
CA GLY A 177 -4.39 -16.25 -20.81
C GLY A 177 -3.74 -17.62 -20.73
N ALA A 178 -3.00 -17.92 -19.65
CA ALA A 178 -2.48 -19.25 -19.36
C ALA A 178 -3.52 -20.20 -18.73
N GLY A 179 -4.70 -19.69 -18.33
CA GLY A 179 -5.79 -20.47 -17.73
C GLY A 179 -5.86 -20.42 -16.20
N ALA A 180 -5.03 -19.62 -15.52
CA ALA A 180 -5.13 -19.47 -14.06
C ALA A 180 -6.37 -18.65 -13.67
N ARG A 181 -7.08 -19.09 -12.62
CA ARG A 181 -8.22 -18.35 -12.04
C ARG A 181 -7.71 -17.42 -10.94
N ILE A 182 -7.97 -16.12 -11.07
CA ILE A 182 -7.60 -15.12 -10.04
C ILE A 182 -8.85 -14.70 -9.28
N LEU A 183 -8.87 -15.01 -7.98
CA LEU A 183 -9.88 -14.59 -7.03
C LEU A 183 -9.36 -13.37 -6.25
N ASN A 184 -9.81 -12.20 -6.69
CA ASN A 184 -9.57 -10.94 -6.00
C ASN A 184 -10.45 -10.83 -4.74
N GLU A 185 -10.16 -9.85 -3.89
CA GLU A 185 -10.92 -9.59 -2.64
C GLU A 185 -11.12 -10.88 -1.80
N THR A 186 -10.11 -11.74 -1.83
CA THR A 186 -10.07 -13.03 -1.15
C THR A 186 -9.01 -13.00 -0.05
N THR A 187 -9.44 -12.86 1.20
CA THR A 187 -8.53 -12.86 2.35
C THR A 187 -8.34 -14.28 2.85
N VAL A 188 -7.18 -14.88 2.58
CA VAL A 188 -6.74 -16.11 3.26
C VAL A 188 -6.36 -15.75 4.69
N TRP A 189 -7.10 -16.26 5.67
CA TRP A 189 -6.90 -15.90 7.08
C TRP A 189 -6.31 -17.06 7.90
N ALA A 190 -6.36 -18.30 7.40
CA ALA A 190 -5.70 -19.44 8.03
C ALA A 190 -5.31 -20.51 7.00
N ALA A 191 -4.28 -21.27 7.34
CA ALA A 191 -3.95 -22.55 6.71
C ALA A 191 -3.78 -23.58 7.83
N PHE A 192 -4.67 -24.57 7.90
CA PHE A 192 -4.61 -25.63 8.91
C PHE A 192 -3.65 -26.74 8.50
N SER A 193 -3.51 -26.93 7.19
CA SER A 193 -2.53 -27.80 6.55
C SER A 193 -2.28 -27.31 5.12
N PRO A 194 -1.26 -27.82 4.40
CA PRO A 194 -1.01 -27.41 3.01
C PRO A 194 -2.16 -27.75 2.05
N ASN A 195 -3.12 -28.57 2.46
CA ASN A 195 -4.29 -28.99 1.70
C ASN A 195 -5.64 -28.54 2.31
N GLU A 196 -5.63 -27.71 3.36
CA GLU A 196 -6.83 -27.12 3.95
C GLU A 196 -6.58 -25.66 4.34
N VAL A 197 -7.03 -24.76 3.47
CA VAL A 197 -6.76 -23.32 3.57
C VAL A 197 -8.08 -22.56 3.66
N ALA A 198 -8.26 -21.77 4.72
CA ALA A 198 -9.48 -21.01 4.96
C ALA A 198 -9.35 -19.56 4.49
N ALA A 199 -10.36 -19.11 3.77
CA ALA A 199 -10.42 -17.78 3.21
C ALA A 199 -11.82 -17.15 3.38
N LEU A 200 -11.87 -15.84 3.19
CA LEU A 200 -13.09 -15.07 2.99
C LEU A 200 -13.11 -14.62 1.52
N VAL A 201 -14.01 -15.18 0.71
CA VAL A 201 -14.20 -14.84 -0.70
C VAL A 201 -15.46 -13.99 -0.83
N ALA A 202 -15.32 -12.71 -1.16
CA ALA A 202 -16.45 -11.78 -1.28
C ALA A 202 -17.42 -11.81 -0.07
N GLY A 203 -16.87 -11.95 1.14
CA GLY A 203 -17.64 -12.00 2.39
C GLY A 203 -18.20 -13.37 2.78
N ARG A 204 -17.98 -14.43 1.99
CA ARG A 204 -18.34 -15.82 2.33
C ARG A 204 -17.13 -16.61 2.79
N ALA A 205 -17.31 -17.42 3.83
CA ALA A 205 -16.28 -18.35 4.27
C ALA A 205 -16.09 -19.43 3.19
N THR A 206 -14.84 -19.71 2.81
CA THR A 206 -14.51 -20.75 1.84
C THR A 206 -13.31 -21.55 2.33
N ILE A 207 -13.40 -22.87 2.23
CA ILE A 207 -12.29 -23.80 2.46
C ILE A 207 -11.75 -24.27 1.11
N PHE A 208 -10.50 -23.91 0.83
CA PHE A 208 -9.77 -24.44 -0.31
C PHE A 208 -9.11 -25.77 0.04
N ARG A 209 -9.26 -26.75 -0.85
CA ARG A 209 -8.69 -28.10 -0.79
C ARG A 209 -7.64 -28.32 -1.90
N PRO A 210 -6.49 -27.61 -1.89
CA PRO A 210 -5.50 -27.75 -2.94
C PRO A 210 -4.64 -29.02 -2.79
N ARG A 211 -4.12 -29.55 -3.90
CA ARG A 211 -3.07 -30.61 -3.84
C ARG A 211 -1.70 -30.04 -3.46
N ARG A 212 -1.45 -28.77 -3.79
CA ARG A 212 -0.22 -28.03 -3.48
C ARG A 212 -0.54 -26.58 -3.12
N LEU A 213 0.24 -26.01 -2.20
CA LEU A 213 0.12 -24.64 -1.77
C LEU A 213 1.39 -23.86 -2.12
N VAL A 214 1.25 -22.69 -2.73
CA VAL A 214 2.32 -21.72 -2.96
C VAL A 214 2.04 -20.48 -2.14
N LEU A 215 2.94 -20.15 -1.22
CA LEU A 215 2.87 -18.92 -0.44
C LEU A 215 3.65 -17.82 -1.15
N ALA A 216 2.93 -16.79 -1.63
CA ALA A 216 3.47 -15.60 -2.27
C ALA A 216 2.94 -14.33 -1.59
N THR A 217 2.83 -14.38 -0.25
CA THR A 217 2.21 -13.38 0.64
C THR A 217 2.99 -12.06 0.77
N GLY A 218 4.21 -12.00 0.22
CA GLY A 218 5.01 -10.78 0.15
C GLY A 218 5.59 -10.35 1.50
N ALA A 219 5.69 -9.03 1.67
CA ALA A 219 6.28 -8.38 2.82
C ALA A 219 5.56 -7.06 3.11
N TYR A 220 5.67 -6.56 4.34
CA TYR A 220 5.14 -5.27 4.77
C TYR A 220 6.25 -4.40 5.35
N GLU A 221 6.09 -3.08 5.24
CA GLU A 221 7.04 -2.13 5.82
C GLU A 221 7.00 -2.18 7.35
N GLN A 222 8.18 -2.15 7.97
CA GLN A 222 8.30 -2.08 9.41
C GLN A 222 8.05 -0.64 9.89
N ALA A 223 7.29 -0.49 10.96
CA ALA A 223 7.14 0.79 11.62
C ALA A 223 8.48 1.24 12.22
N TRP A 224 8.74 2.56 12.20
CA TRP A 224 9.92 3.16 12.80
C TRP A 224 9.51 3.98 14.04
N PRO A 225 9.63 3.41 15.25
CA PRO A 225 9.10 4.02 16.46
C PRO A 225 10.03 5.10 17.00
N VAL A 226 9.83 6.33 16.52
CA VAL A 226 10.43 7.57 17.06
C VAL A 226 9.34 8.43 17.68
N PRO A 227 9.60 9.26 18.71
CA PRO A 227 8.57 10.09 19.31
C PRO A 227 7.74 10.85 18.26
N GLY A 228 6.42 10.75 18.33
CA GLY A 228 5.49 11.35 17.37
C GLY A 228 5.21 10.54 16.08
N TRP A 229 5.79 9.34 15.91
CA TRP A 229 5.56 8.50 14.71
C TRP A 229 4.10 8.09 14.47
N THR A 230 3.25 8.28 15.46
CA THR A 230 1.82 7.93 15.43
C THR A 230 0.89 9.09 15.10
N LEU A 231 1.43 10.30 14.91
CA LEU A 231 0.65 11.48 14.61
C LEU A 231 -0.07 11.34 13.25
N PRO A 232 -1.31 11.84 13.13
CA PRO A 232 -1.97 11.99 11.83
C PRO A 232 -1.07 12.73 10.83
N GLY A 233 -1.00 12.19 9.60
CA GLY A 233 -0.09 12.66 8.55
C GLY A 233 1.26 11.93 8.50
N VAL A 234 1.59 11.13 9.53
CA VAL A 234 2.70 10.18 9.46
C VAL A 234 2.23 8.85 8.88
N MET A 235 2.95 8.31 7.89
CA MET A 235 2.64 7.05 7.24
C MET A 235 3.90 6.31 6.79
N THR A 236 3.76 5.11 6.24
CA THR A 236 4.89 4.41 5.62
C THR A 236 5.12 4.90 4.18
N VAL A 237 6.33 4.71 3.63
CA VAL A 237 6.64 5.14 2.26
C VAL A 237 5.82 4.40 1.23
N GLY A 238 5.69 3.07 1.35
CA GLY A 238 4.81 2.25 0.52
C GLY A 238 3.32 2.59 0.68
N GLY A 239 2.90 3.05 1.87
CA GLY A 239 1.57 3.60 2.10
C GLY A 239 1.32 4.87 1.29
N LEU A 240 2.23 5.84 1.39
CA LEU A 240 2.21 7.07 0.59
C LEU A 240 2.30 6.77 -0.92
N GLN A 241 3.14 5.82 -1.32
CA GLN A 241 3.27 5.39 -2.70
C GLN A 241 1.98 4.75 -3.23
N THR A 242 1.24 4.04 -2.38
CA THR A 242 -0.07 3.47 -2.75
C THR A 242 -1.08 4.58 -3.03
N LEU A 243 -1.12 5.62 -2.19
CA LEU A 243 -1.93 6.81 -2.45
C LEU A 243 -1.55 7.45 -3.79
N ALA A 244 -0.25 7.63 -4.04
CA ALA A 244 0.24 8.28 -5.25
C ALA A 244 -0.01 7.47 -6.53
N ARG A 245 0.36 6.18 -6.55
CA ARG A 245 0.28 5.34 -7.75
C ARG A 245 -1.12 4.84 -8.03
N SER A 246 -1.76 4.19 -7.06
CA SER A 246 -3.06 3.52 -7.29
C SER A 246 -4.24 4.47 -7.27
N TYR A 247 -4.21 5.51 -6.43
CA TYR A 247 -5.36 6.39 -6.20
C TYR A 247 -5.15 7.83 -6.66
N ARG A 248 -3.94 8.18 -7.12
CA ARG A 248 -3.58 9.54 -7.56
C ARG A 248 -3.86 10.59 -6.49
N VAL A 249 -3.43 10.34 -5.25
CA VAL A 249 -3.62 11.23 -4.10
C VAL A 249 -2.29 11.59 -3.45
N ALA A 250 -2.14 12.87 -3.12
CA ALA A 250 -1.18 13.35 -2.12
C ALA A 250 -1.95 13.91 -0.90
N PRO A 251 -1.73 13.38 0.32
CA PRO A 251 -2.52 13.71 1.52
C PRO A 251 -2.21 15.09 2.14
N GLY A 252 -1.31 15.88 1.56
CA GLY A 252 -0.91 17.20 2.07
C GLY A 252 -0.02 17.96 1.07
N ASN A 253 0.51 19.09 1.51
CA ASN A 253 1.23 20.06 0.68
C ASN A 253 2.74 20.10 0.91
N ARG A 254 3.25 19.68 2.07
CA ARG A 254 4.68 19.69 2.41
C ARG A 254 5.09 18.30 2.84
N ILE A 255 5.52 17.50 1.87
CA ILE A 255 5.80 16.08 2.06
C ILE A 255 7.28 15.88 2.35
N VAL A 256 7.59 15.23 3.46
CA VAL A 256 8.92 14.66 3.73
C VAL A 256 8.87 13.16 3.60
N ILE A 257 9.85 12.59 2.92
CA ILE A 257 10.05 11.14 2.82
C ILE A 257 11.36 10.83 3.52
N ALA A 258 11.36 9.90 4.47
CA ALA A 258 12.54 9.53 5.23
C ALA A 258 12.69 8.03 5.33
N GLY A 259 13.90 7.53 5.14
CA GLY A 259 14.10 6.10 5.15
C GLY A 259 15.47 5.68 4.66
N ASN A 260 15.51 4.49 4.11
CA ASN A 260 16.70 3.94 3.47
C ASN A 260 16.33 3.23 2.17
N GLY A 261 16.98 3.63 1.07
CA GLY A 261 16.94 2.90 -0.18
C GLY A 261 15.96 3.42 -1.23
N PRO A 262 15.90 2.72 -2.39
CA PRO A 262 15.37 3.27 -3.64
C PRO A 262 13.87 3.56 -3.62
N LEU A 263 13.09 2.89 -2.76
CA LEU A 263 11.66 3.15 -2.64
C LEU A 263 11.36 4.60 -2.23
N CYS A 264 12.21 5.20 -1.39
CA CYS A 264 12.09 6.61 -1.00
C CYS A 264 12.24 7.52 -2.21
N PHE A 265 13.26 7.27 -3.03
CA PHE A 265 13.53 8.07 -4.23
C PHE A 265 12.44 7.89 -5.29
N GLN A 266 11.98 6.65 -5.49
CA GLN A 266 10.89 6.34 -6.41
C GLN A 266 9.61 7.07 -6.01
N THR A 267 9.20 6.93 -4.76
CA THR A 267 7.96 7.56 -4.25
C THR A 267 8.04 9.09 -4.34
N ALA A 268 9.19 9.66 -3.99
CA ALA A 268 9.42 11.10 -4.11
C ALA A 268 9.28 11.58 -5.57
N ARG A 269 9.89 10.85 -6.51
CA ARG A 269 9.81 11.18 -7.93
C ARG A 269 8.37 11.07 -8.46
N GLU A 270 7.66 10.02 -8.11
CA GLU A 270 6.25 9.81 -8.53
C GLU A 270 5.32 10.91 -8.01
N LEU A 271 5.54 11.40 -6.80
CA LEU A 271 4.82 12.53 -6.24
C LEU A 271 5.14 13.84 -6.97
N ILE A 272 6.42 14.12 -7.20
CA ILE A 272 6.87 15.32 -7.95
C ILE A 272 6.30 15.31 -9.37
N ASP A 273 6.39 14.18 -10.08
CA ASP A 273 5.83 14.01 -11.42
C ASP A 273 4.30 14.19 -11.43
N GLY A 274 3.63 13.86 -10.32
CA GLY A 274 2.21 14.12 -10.10
C GLY A 274 1.86 15.55 -9.65
N GLY A 275 2.85 16.43 -9.51
CA GLY A 275 2.68 17.83 -9.10
C GLY A 275 2.66 18.09 -7.59
N ALA A 276 2.96 17.08 -6.76
CA ALA A 276 3.04 17.27 -5.31
C ALA A 276 4.36 17.91 -4.89
N ASN A 277 4.32 18.66 -3.78
CA ASN A 277 5.49 19.33 -3.23
C ASN A 277 6.19 18.45 -2.18
N VAL A 278 7.24 17.75 -2.64
CA VAL A 278 8.19 17.01 -1.80
C VAL A 278 9.30 17.97 -1.38
N VAL A 279 9.34 18.31 -0.10
CA VAL A 279 10.27 19.31 0.44
C VAL A 279 11.64 18.72 0.78
N ALA A 280 11.69 17.44 1.19
CA ALA A 280 12.94 16.75 1.46
C ALA A 280 12.79 15.23 1.32
N VAL A 281 13.89 14.58 0.93
CA VAL A 281 14.08 13.13 0.99
C VAL A 281 15.26 12.84 1.91
N ILE A 282 14.99 12.34 3.11
CA ILE A 282 16.01 11.98 4.11
C ILE A 282 16.46 10.55 3.85
N GLU A 283 17.73 10.41 3.44
CA GLU A 283 18.37 9.12 3.21
C GLU A 283 19.34 8.83 4.36
N ALA A 284 19.07 7.74 5.07
CA ALA A 284 19.86 7.30 6.21
C ALA A 284 21.28 6.84 5.84
N ALA A 285 21.48 6.38 4.60
CA ALA A 285 22.80 6.04 4.07
C ALA A 285 23.62 7.30 3.78
N LYS A 286 24.94 7.18 3.92
CA LYS A 286 25.86 8.21 3.44
C LYS A 286 25.81 8.28 1.92
N ARG A 287 26.05 9.46 1.37
CA ARG A 287 26.16 9.66 -0.07
C ARG A 287 27.25 8.71 -0.62
N PRO A 288 26.98 7.95 -1.70
CA PRO A 288 28.00 7.12 -2.33
C PRO A 288 29.21 7.98 -2.72
N GLY A 289 30.40 7.57 -2.26
CA GLY A 289 31.66 8.23 -2.55
C GLY A 289 32.66 7.27 -3.21
N LEU A 290 33.92 7.70 -3.31
CA LEU A 290 34.99 6.91 -3.94
C LEU A 290 35.19 5.54 -3.29
N ALA A 291 34.91 5.43 -1.99
CA ALA A 291 35.05 4.19 -1.22
C ALA A 291 34.10 3.06 -1.71
N GLN A 292 32.96 3.40 -2.32
CA GLN A 292 31.99 2.44 -2.86
C GLN A 292 32.16 2.22 -4.38
N GLY A 293 33.23 2.75 -5.00
CA GLY A 293 33.40 2.71 -6.45
C GLY A 293 33.39 1.30 -7.04
N ARG A 294 33.92 0.30 -6.31
CA ARG A 294 33.89 -1.11 -6.72
C ARG A 294 32.47 -1.68 -6.73
N ASP A 295 31.69 -1.40 -5.70
CA ASP A 295 30.30 -1.89 -5.58
C ASP A 295 29.40 -1.23 -6.62
N VAL A 296 29.60 0.07 -6.85
CA VAL A 296 28.89 0.82 -7.91
C VAL A 296 29.22 0.24 -9.29
N LEU A 297 30.48 -0.08 -9.57
CA LEU A 297 30.88 -0.69 -10.83
C LEU A 297 30.29 -2.09 -11.00
N ALA A 298 30.34 -2.91 -9.95
CA ALA A 298 29.75 -4.25 -9.97
C ALA A 298 28.24 -4.19 -10.22
N ALA A 299 27.52 -3.29 -9.54
CA ALA A 299 26.09 -3.08 -9.77
C ALA A 299 25.80 -2.57 -11.19
N ALA A 300 26.63 -1.67 -11.73
CA ALA A 300 26.47 -1.17 -13.09
C ALA A 300 26.73 -2.24 -14.16
N MET A 301 27.62 -3.21 -13.91
CA MET A 301 27.85 -4.34 -14.81
C MET A 301 26.73 -5.37 -14.73
N ALA A 302 26.21 -5.66 -13.53
CA ALA A 302 25.16 -6.65 -13.34
C ALA A 302 23.79 -6.14 -13.83
N GLU A 303 23.45 -4.90 -13.50
CA GLU A 303 22.10 -4.33 -13.68
C GLU A 303 22.16 -2.87 -14.19
N PRO A 304 22.72 -2.64 -15.40
CA PRO A 304 22.96 -1.29 -15.93
C PRO A 304 21.68 -0.46 -16.06
N ALA A 305 20.57 -1.09 -16.44
CA ALA A 305 19.28 -0.41 -16.59
C ALA A 305 18.76 0.12 -15.24
N MET A 306 18.86 -0.67 -14.17
CA MET A 306 18.42 -0.24 -12.84
C MET A 306 19.31 0.86 -12.27
N MET A 307 20.62 0.79 -12.53
CA MET A 307 21.55 1.85 -12.15
C MET A 307 21.25 3.17 -12.86
N TRP A 308 20.89 3.10 -14.14
CA TRP A 308 20.46 4.26 -14.92
C TRP A 308 19.17 4.88 -14.37
N ASP A 309 18.17 4.06 -14.05
CA ASP A 309 16.92 4.52 -13.43
C ASP A 309 17.18 5.21 -12.08
N GLY A 310 18.04 4.63 -11.24
CA GLY A 310 18.45 5.22 -9.97
C GLY A 310 19.15 6.58 -10.16
N ALA A 311 20.08 6.68 -11.12
CA ALA A 311 20.76 7.93 -11.43
C ALA A 311 19.77 9.01 -11.92
N ARG A 312 18.79 8.64 -12.75
CA ARG A 312 17.73 9.55 -13.22
C ARG A 312 16.86 10.05 -12.08
N MET A 313 16.48 9.17 -11.15
CA MET A 313 15.73 9.55 -9.94
C MET A 313 16.53 10.53 -9.08
N LEU A 314 17.81 10.24 -8.78
CA LEU A 314 18.64 11.12 -7.97
C LEU A 314 18.85 12.49 -8.62
N ARG A 315 19.08 12.53 -9.94
CA ARG A 315 19.21 13.78 -10.69
C ARG A 315 17.94 14.62 -10.61
N ALA A 316 16.79 13.97 -10.69
CA ALA A 316 15.49 14.61 -10.56
C ALA A 316 15.20 15.19 -9.18
N LEU A 317 15.66 14.51 -8.12
CA LEU A 317 15.48 14.96 -6.74
C LEU A 317 16.45 16.07 -6.36
N GLY A 318 17.67 16.04 -6.91
CA GLY A 318 18.66 17.10 -6.75
C GLY A 318 19.07 17.30 -5.29
N ASP A 319 19.02 18.56 -4.85
CA ASP A 319 19.37 19.02 -3.50
C ASP A 319 18.34 18.65 -2.42
N ARG A 320 17.17 18.14 -2.81
CA ARG A 320 16.16 17.64 -1.85
C ARG A 320 16.65 16.42 -1.08
N VAL A 321 17.65 15.70 -1.59
CA VAL A 321 18.17 14.49 -0.93
C VAL A 321 19.17 14.88 0.16
N ARG A 322 18.81 14.59 1.40
CA ARG A 322 19.63 14.79 2.61
C ARG A 322 20.25 13.46 3.03
N TRP A 323 21.54 13.30 2.73
CA TRP A 323 22.28 12.06 2.97
C TRP A 323 22.84 11.96 4.38
N GLY A 324 22.83 10.75 4.96
CA GLY A 324 23.34 10.47 6.30
C GLY A 324 22.47 11.05 7.43
N GLU A 325 21.28 11.57 7.10
CA GLU A 325 20.33 12.08 8.06
C GLU A 325 19.33 11.00 8.48
N ARG A 326 18.85 11.05 9.72
CA ARG A 326 17.82 10.14 10.25
C ARG A 326 16.82 10.93 11.07
N VAL A 327 15.55 10.53 10.97
CA VAL A 327 14.48 11.09 11.79
C VAL A 327 14.69 10.69 13.25
N THR A 328 14.61 11.68 14.13
CA THR A 328 14.74 11.51 15.58
C THR A 328 13.41 11.74 16.30
N ARG A 329 12.55 12.62 15.77
CA ARG A 329 11.23 12.95 16.33
C ARG A 329 10.31 13.59 15.28
N LEU A 330 9.01 13.43 15.46
CA LEU A 330 7.96 14.11 14.70
C LEU A 330 7.24 15.09 15.63
N LEU A 331 7.06 16.32 15.18
CA LEU A 331 6.46 17.39 15.96
C LEU A 331 5.01 17.58 15.51
N GLY A 332 4.08 17.41 16.44
CA GLY A 332 2.67 17.64 16.24
C GLY A 332 2.25 19.05 16.64
N GLN A 333 1.18 19.55 16.02
CA GLN A 333 0.48 20.75 16.49
C GLN A 333 -1.01 20.44 16.51
N ASN A 334 -1.69 20.85 17.58
CA ASN A 334 -3.13 20.82 17.67
C ASN A 334 -3.70 22.18 17.24
N SER A 335 -4.58 22.17 16.23
CA SER A 335 -5.32 23.36 15.81
C SER A 335 -6.80 23.02 15.74
N GLY A 336 -7.56 23.47 16.75
CA GLY A 336 -9.01 23.27 16.79
C GLY A 336 -9.46 21.81 16.96
N GLY A 337 -8.66 20.97 17.64
CA GLY A 337 -8.96 19.55 17.85
C GLY A 337 -8.37 18.61 16.79
N ASP A 338 -7.70 19.15 15.77
CA ASP A 338 -7.01 18.41 14.73
C ASP A 338 -5.50 18.41 15.00
N GLU A 339 -5.05 17.40 15.76
CA GLU A 339 -3.63 17.16 15.98
C GLU A 339 -3.03 16.41 14.79
N ARG A 340 -1.99 16.98 14.19
CA ARG A 340 -1.28 16.41 13.04
C ARG A 340 0.19 16.80 13.05
N VAL A 341 1.01 16.07 12.29
CA VAL A 341 2.42 16.42 12.08
C VAL A 341 2.55 17.80 11.41
N ARG A 342 3.51 18.60 11.89
CA ARG A 342 3.86 19.93 11.33
C ARG A 342 5.33 20.10 11.02
N ALA A 343 6.18 19.31 11.64
CA ALA A 343 7.60 19.26 11.35
C ALA A 343 8.20 17.90 11.70
N VAL A 344 9.37 17.64 11.12
CA VAL A 344 10.22 16.49 11.40
C VAL A 344 11.58 16.97 11.91
N GLU A 345 12.02 16.42 13.02
CA GLU A 345 13.37 16.60 13.54
C GLU A 345 14.25 15.46 13.04
N THR A 346 15.42 15.83 12.53
CA THR A 346 16.50 14.93 12.17
C THR A 346 17.74 15.24 12.98
N ASN A 347 18.76 14.39 12.89
CA ASN A 347 20.11 14.71 13.37
C ASN A 347 20.79 15.86 12.58
N GLY A 348 20.18 16.36 11.50
CA GLY A 348 20.66 17.49 10.68
C GLY A 348 19.81 18.76 10.78
N GLY A 349 18.80 18.79 11.67
CA GLY A 349 17.94 19.96 11.91
C GLY A 349 16.45 19.65 11.81
N THR A 350 15.63 20.70 11.76
CA THR A 350 14.16 20.59 11.71
C THR A 350 13.65 21.01 10.33
N ILE A 351 12.70 20.25 9.79
CA ILE A 351 12.07 20.50 8.50
C ILE A 351 10.55 20.56 8.68
N ASP A 352 9.95 21.62 8.17
CA ASP A 352 8.52 21.81 8.13
C ASP A 352 7.83 20.82 7.19
N ALA A 353 6.82 20.10 7.67
CA ALA A 353 6.12 19.05 6.93
C ALA A 353 4.68 18.85 7.44
N ASP A 354 3.70 18.68 6.55
CA ASP A 354 2.35 18.26 6.94
C ASP A 354 2.10 16.77 6.70
N ILE A 355 2.98 16.12 5.94
CA ILE A 355 3.00 14.68 5.71
C ILE A 355 4.43 14.18 5.85
N VAL A 356 4.61 13.09 6.60
CA VAL A 356 5.91 12.43 6.75
C VAL A 356 5.76 10.94 6.47
N ALA A 357 6.48 10.45 5.46
CA ALA A 357 6.53 9.03 5.15
C ALA A 357 7.84 8.40 5.67
N LEU A 358 7.74 7.32 6.44
CA LEU A 358 8.87 6.61 7.06
C LEU A 358 9.05 5.22 6.44
N GLY A 359 10.26 4.89 5.98
CA GLY A 359 10.55 3.64 5.26
C GLY A 359 11.92 3.09 5.62
N TYR A 360 12.01 2.30 6.70
CA TYR A 360 13.27 1.81 7.26
C TYR A 360 13.48 0.30 7.15
N GLY A 361 12.70 -0.38 6.30
CA GLY A 361 12.85 -1.81 6.07
C GLY A 361 11.51 -2.53 5.93
N PHE A 362 11.61 -3.83 5.67
CA PHE A 362 10.48 -4.72 5.44
C PHE A 362 10.60 -5.97 6.31
N ALA A 363 9.44 -6.49 6.74
CA ALA A 363 9.31 -7.81 7.31
C ALA A 363 8.51 -8.69 6.36
N SER A 364 8.96 -9.93 6.16
CA SER A 364 8.24 -10.92 5.35
C SER A 364 6.92 -11.29 6.02
N SER A 365 5.84 -11.36 5.22
CA SER A 365 4.53 -11.86 5.65
C SER A 365 4.59 -13.38 5.80
N SER A 366 5.10 -13.82 6.96
CA SER A 366 5.41 -15.22 7.27
C SER A 366 4.33 -15.93 8.08
N GLU A 367 3.21 -15.28 8.36
CA GLU A 367 2.17 -15.76 9.27
C GLU A 367 1.61 -17.12 8.84
N LEU A 368 1.27 -17.29 7.55
CA LEU A 368 0.78 -18.58 7.02
C LEU A 368 1.86 -19.66 7.02
N ALA A 369 3.10 -19.31 6.68
CA ALA A 369 4.22 -20.26 6.69
C ALA A 369 4.47 -20.78 8.11
N ARG A 370 4.46 -19.87 9.10
CA ARG A 370 4.60 -20.21 10.51
C ARG A 370 3.43 -21.04 11.03
N ALA A 371 2.20 -20.74 10.62
CA ALA A 371 1.02 -21.55 10.95
C ALA A 371 1.14 -22.99 10.44
N LEU A 372 1.82 -23.19 9.31
CA LEU A 372 2.12 -24.50 8.73
C LEU A 372 3.39 -25.17 9.29
N GLY A 373 4.05 -24.55 10.28
CA GLY A 373 5.26 -25.11 10.91
C GLY A 373 6.56 -24.90 10.12
N CYS A 374 6.60 -24.01 9.14
CA CYS A 374 7.86 -23.58 8.52
C CYS A 374 8.65 -22.70 9.51
N VAL A 375 9.94 -23.00 9.68
CA VAL A 375 10.87 -22.33 10.62
C VAL A 375 11.85 -21.44 9.87
#